data_AF-A0A2W2HQ86-F1
#
_entry.id   AF-A0A2W2HQ86-F1
#
_cell.length_a   1.000
_cell.length_b   1.000
_cell.length_c   1.000
_cell.angle_alpha   90.00
_cell.angle_beta   90.00
_cell.angle_gamma   90.00
#
_symmetry.space_group_name_H-M   'P 1'
#
loop_
_entity.id
_entity.type
_entity.pdbx_description
1 polymer ?
#
loop_
_entity_poly.entity_id
_entity_poly.type
_entity_poly.pdbx_seq_one_letter_code
_entity_poly.pdbx_strand_id
1 'polypeptide(L)'
;MGACVMSEDGEVLSPRVERLLAVLRAAQDPVGARHAARLLAAEGVPVSEAGASRALAELDARGLTRPVGRKGRVLTRRGRERAAATTAGRRLAAALDIRTAGQLVHWLRARRAIETEAAMAAATRADAAGLARLTTLAAEHDAALATATARGPALAAEGDPAVPAERGAAVAAERGQALAIERDPVVVAVRFQAELLSLAGSPLLLALAAPLHTEPLARAEHMLAVLTGARESQAEIARAVRARDAEAAADAVRDRIDGLVARAAALPDEHAPLLRRLLRLPR
;
A
#
# COMPACT_ATOMS: atom_id res chain seq x y z
N MET A 1 3.99 -30.64 4.01
CA MET A 1 3.68 -30.89 2.58
C MET A 1 2.16 -30.86 2.43
N GLY A 2 1.62 -29.89 1.70
CA GLY A 2 0.16 -29.70 1.60
C GLY A 2 -0.20 -28.32 1.05
N ALA A 3 0.05 -28.16 -0.25
CA ALA A 3 -0.54 -27.20 -1.20
C ALA A 3 -0.82 -25.77 -0.72
N CYS A 4 0.20 -24.93 -0.87
CA CYS A 4 0.01 -23.53 -1.19
C CYS A 4 -0.75 -23.45 -2.52
N VAL A 5 -2.02 -23.00 -2.53
CA VAL A 5 -2.68 -22.59 -3.78
C VAL A 5 -2.13 -21.20 -4.15
N MET A 6 -0.83 -21.15 -4.41
CA MET A 6 -0.29 -20.19 -5.34
C MET A 6 -0.78 -20.66 -6.70
N SER A 7 -1.50 -19.81 -7.43
CA SER A 7 -1.63 -20.02 -8.87
C SER A 7 -0.20 -20.10 -9.42
N GLU A 8 0.19 -21.25 -9.95
CA GLU A 8 1.58 -21.64 -10.26
C GLU A 8 2.30 -20.77 -11.30
N ASP A 9 1.63 -19.78 -11.87
CA ASP A 9 2.22 -18.83 -12.79
C ASP A 9 2.18 -17.43 -12.19
N GLY A 10 3.19 -17.06 -11.41
CA GLY A 10 3.53 -15.68 -11.07
C GLY A 10 3.98 -14.86 -12.29
N GLU A 11 3.43 -15.18 -13.47
CA GLU A 11 3.86 -14.68 -14.76
C GLU A 11 3.22 -13.31 -15.00
N VAL A 12 4.08 -12.29 -15.06
CA VAL A 12 3.66 -10.92 -15.26
C VAL A 12 3.17 -10.75 -16.69
N LEU A 13 1.89 -10.45 -16.85
CA LEU A 13 1.32 -10.04 -18.13
C LEU A 13 1.74 -8.60 -18.39
N SER A 14 2.03 -8.25 -19.65
CA SER A 14 2.24 -6.84 -19.98
C SER A 14 0.97 -6.02 -19.67
N PRO A 15 1.08 -4.73 -19.28
CA PRO A 15 -0.08 -3.90 -18.97
C PRO A 15 -1.15 -3.88 -20.08
N ARG A 16 -0.69 -3.95 -21.34
CA ARG A 16 -1.55 -4.06 -22.53
C ARG A 16 -2.37 -5.35 -22.54
N VAL A 17 -1.76 -6.47 -22.19
CA VAL A 17 -2.41 -7.79 -22.19
C VAL A 17 -3.38 -7.89 -21.02
N GLU A 18 -3.03 -7.37 -19.84
CA GLU A 18 -3.95 -7.26 -18.70
C GLU A 18 -5.18 -6.39 -18.99
N ARG A 19 -4.96 -5.28 -19.71
CA ARG A 19 -6.03 -4.41 -20.17
C ARG A 19 -6.96 -5.13 -21.15
N LEU A 20 -6.40 -5.83 -22.14
CA LEU A 20 -7.18 -6.62 -23.08
C LEU A 20 -8.00 -7.70 -22.36
N LEU A 21 -7.42 -8.37 -21.38
CA LEU A 21 -8.11 -9.39 -20.60
C LEU A 21 -9.35 -8.84 -19.86
N ALA A 22 -9.26 -7.61 -19.34
CA ALA A 22 -10.39 -6.94 -18.71
C ALA A 22 -11.47 -6.53 -19.72
N VAL A 23 -11.07 -6.00 -20.88
CA VAL A 23 -11.97 -5.68 -21.99
C VAL A 23 -12.75 -6.92 -22.44
N LEU A 24 -12.05 -8.06 -22.60
CA LEU A 24 -12.67 -9.33 -22.99
C LEU A 24 -13.68 -9.85 -21.95
N ARG A 25 -13.49 -9.52 -20.67
CA ARG A 25 -14.44 -9.87 -19.59
C ARG A 25 -15.72 -9.03 -19.68
N ALA A 26 -15.60 -7.76 -20.08
CA ALA A 26 -16.74 -6.86 -20.24
C ALA A 26 -17.52 -7.13 -21.54
N ALA A 27 -16.87 -7.68 -22.56
CA ALA A 27 -17.51 -8.03 -23.83
C ALA A 27 -18.48 -9.22 -23.67
N GLN A 28 -19.67 -9.09 -24.25
CA GLN A 28 -20.69 -10.15 -24.26
C GLN A 28 -20.49 -11.14 -25.42
N ASP A 29 -19.81 -10.70 -26.49
CA ASP A 29 -19.56 -11.47 -27.72
C ASP A 29 -18.09 -11.84 -27.91
N PRO A 30 -17.78 -12.89 -28.72
CA PRO A 30 -16.41 -13.20 -29.10
C PRO A 30 -15.70 -11.99 -29.72
N VAL A 31 -14.49 -11.70 -29.26
CA VAL A 31 -13.76 -10.49 -29.68
C VAL A 31 -12.65 -10.86 -30.67
N GLY A 32 -12.72 -10.28 -31.87
CA GLY A 32 -11.65 -10.33 -32.87
C GLY A 32 -10.63 -9.19 -32.73
N ALA A 33 -9.50 -9.28 -33.42
CA ALA A 33 -8.39 -8.33 -33.31
C ALA A 33 -8.80 -6.86 -33.57
N ARG A 34 -9.62 -6.61 -34.60
CA ARG A 34 -10.15 -5.28 -34.90
C ARG A 34 -11.01 -4.72 -33.77
N HIS A 35 -11.87 -5.55 -33.21
CA HIS A 35 -12.75 -5.12 -32.12
C HIS A 35 -11.95 -4.90 -30.84
N ALA A 36 -11.01 -5.78 -30.52
CA ALA A 36 -10.07 -5.61 -29.40
C ALA A 36 -9.28 -4.30 -29.52
N ALA A 37 -8.74 -3.96 -30.70
CA ALA A 37 -8.02 -2.72 -30.91
C ALA A 37 -8.90 -1.48 -30.64
N ARG A 38 -10.17 -1.52 -31.08
CA ARG A 38 -11.14 -0.44 -30.84
C ARG A 38 -11.46 -0.27 -29.36
N LEU A 39 -11.71 -1.38 -28.66
CA LEU A 39 -12.02 -1.36 -27.23
C LEU A 39 -10.83 -0.89 -26.40
N LEU A 40 -9.62 -1.34 -26.73
CA LEU A 40 -8.38 -0.87 -26.09
C LEU A 40 -8.13 0.63 -26.31
N ALA A 41 -8.38 1.13 -27.53
CA ALA A 41 -8.28 2.55 -27.84
C ALA A 41 -9.29 3.39 -27.04
N ALA A 42 -10.52 2.91 -26.88
CA ALA A 42 -11.54 3.56 -26.05
C ALA A 42 -11.15 3.62 -24.56
N GLU A 43 -10.32 2.69 -24.10
CA GLU A 43 -9.72 2.69 -22.75
C GLU A 43 -8.37 3.44 -22.67
N GLY A 44 -7.99 4.20 -23.70
CA GLY A 44 -6.77 5.01 -23.71
C GLY A 44 -5.49 4.23 -24.00
N VAL A 45 -5.58 3.00 -24.50
CA VAL A 45 -4.43 2.14 -24.88
C VAL A 45 -4.48 1.86 -26.38
N PRO A 46 -4.16 2.84 -27.25
CA PRO A 46 -4.27 2.65 -28.70
C PRO A 46 -3.28 1.59 -29.17
N VAL A 47 -3.77 0.63 -29.95
CA VAL A 47 -2.97 -0.44 -30.56
C VAL A 47 -3.42 -0.67 -31.99
N SER A 48 -2.49 -1.07 -32.86
CA SER A 48 -2.86 -1.54 -34.20
C SER A 48 -3.60 -2.87 -34.14
N GLU A 49 -4.37 -3.19 -35.18
CA GLU A 49 -5.04 -4.49 -35.30
C GLU A 49 -4.04 -5.65 -35.21
N ALA A 50 -2.85 -5.51 -35.80
CA ALA A 50 -1.77 -6.48 -35.68
C ALA A 50 -1.25 -6.60 -34.23
N GLY A 51 -1.16 -5.49 -33.49
CA GLY A 51 -0.81 -5.50 -32.07
C GLY A 51 -1.84 -6.19 -31.20
N ALA A 52 -3.13 -5.95 -31.44
CA ALA A 52 -4.22 -6.63 -30.77
C ALA A 52 -4.25 -8.14 -31.11
N SER A 53 -3.98 -8.50 -32.36
CA SER A 53 -3.86 -9.90 -32.79
C SER A 53 -2.76 -10.64 -32.03
N ARG A 54 -1.57 -10.04 -31.90
CA ARG A 54 -0.46 -10.61 -31.09
C ARG A 54 -0.83 -10.77 -29.62
N ALA A 55 -1.49 -9.77 -29.02
CA ALA A 55 -1.94 -9.86 -27.63
C ALA A 55 -3.00 -10.96 -27.42
N LEU A 56 -3.92 -11.16 -28.37
CA LEU A 56 -4.88 -12.26 -28.33
C LEU A 56 -4.19 -13.62 -28.47
N ALA A 57 -3.22 -13.75 -29.37
CA ALA A 57 -2.44 -14.98 -29.51
C ALA A 57 -1.62 -15.30 -28.25
N GLU A 58 -1.10 -14.27 -27.58
CA GLU A 58 -0.43 -14.42 -26.28
C GLU A 58 -1.38 -14.92 -25.19
N LEU A 59 -2.62 -14.40 -25.13
CA LEU A 59 -3.65 -14.89 -24.21
C LEU A 59 -4.07 -16.33 -24.53
N ASP A 60 -4.14 -16.71 -25.81
CA ASP A 60 -4.42 -18.08 -26.25
C ASP A 60 -3.28 -19.02 -25.82
N ALA A 61 -2.02 -18.63 -26.04
CA ALA A 61 -0.83 -19.40 -25.65
C ALA A 61 -0.76 -19.65 -24.14
N ARG A 62 -1.26 -18.70 -23.33
CA ARG A 62 -1.34 -18.80 -21.87
C ARG A 62 -2.62 -19.49 -21.36
N GLY A 63 -3.47 -20.00 -22.27
CA GLY A 63 -4.73 -20.67 -21.92
C GLY A 63 -5.79 -19.76 -21.28
N LEU A 64 -5.64 -18.44 -21.40
CA LEU A 64 -6.57 -17.45 -20.85
C LEU A 64 -7.75 -17.18 -21.79
N THR A 65 -7.54 -17.37 -23.09
CA THR A 65 -8.58 -17.29 -24.12
C THR A 65 -8.63 -18.55 -24.97
N ARG A 66 -9.73 -18.71 -25.71
CA ARG A 66 -9.86 -19.71 -26.76
C ARG A 66 -10.56 -19.12 -27.99
N PRO A 67 -10.20 -19.54 -29.21
CA PRO A 67 -10.89 -19.11 -30.42
C PRO A 67 -12.31 -19.69 -30.51
N VAL A 68 -13.20 -18.93 -31.15
CA VAL A 68 -14.57 -19.34 -31.52
C VAL A 68 -14.74 -19.15 -33.03
N GLY A 69 -14.21 -20.10 -33.80
CA GLY A 69 -14.19 -20.03 -35.26
C GLY A 69 -13.61 -18.72 -35.77
N ARG A 70 -14.30 -18.07 -36.71
CA ARG A 70 -13.92 -16.75 -37.26
C ARG A 70 -14.47 -15.56 -36.46
N LYS A 71 -15.28 -15.80 -35.41
CA LYS A 71 -15.97 -14.73 -34.66
C LYS A 71 -15.04 -13.97 -33.72
N GLY A 72 -13.99 -14.63 -33.20
CA GLY A 72 -13.07 -14.02 -32.25
C GLY A 72 -12.63 -15.00 -31.17
N ARG A 73 -12.31 -14.47 -30.00
CA ARG A 73 -11.90 -15.23 -28.82
C ARG A 73 -12.87 -14.98 -27.67
N VAL A 74 -13.01 -15.99 -26.81
CA VAL A 74 -13.73 -15.89 -25.53
C VAL A 74 -12.79 -16.28 -24.40
N LEU A 75 -13.05 -15.76 -23.19
CA LEU A 75 -12.28 -16.13 -22.00
C LEU A 75 -12.53 -17.59 -21.61
N THR A 76 -11.47 -18.29 -21.23
CA THR A 76 -11.57 -19.57 -20.50
C THR A 76 -12.00 -19.32 -19.04
N ARG A 77 -12.22 -20.37 -18.24
CA ARG A 77 -12.46 -20.21 -16.79
C ARG A 77 -11.29 -19.49 -16.12
N ARG A 78 -10.07 -19.96 -16.39
CA ARG A 78 -8.82 -19.35 -15.89
C ARG A 78 -8.68 -17.90 -16.35
N GLY A 79 -9.02 -17.59 -17.61
CA GLY A 79 -9.06 -16.22 -18.11
C GLY A 79 -10.04 -15.32 -17.37
N ARG A 80 -11.25 -15.83 -17.07
CA ARG A 80 -12.25 -15.07 -16.27
C ARG A 80 -11.79 -14.81 -14.86
N GLU A 81 -11.21 -15.80 -14.18
CA GLU A 81 -10.65 -15.68 -12.83
C GLU A 81 -9.51 -14.65 -12.80
N ARG A 82 -8.56 -14.76 -13.73
CA ARG A 82 -7.46 -13.79 -13.87
C ARG A 82 -7.98 -12.38 -14.15
N ALA A 83 -8.94 -12.23 -15.06
CA ALA A 83 -9.57 -10.95 -15.36
C ALA A 83 -10.28 -10.34 -14.14
N ALA A 84 -10.92 -11.18 -13.30
CA ALA A 84 -11.54 -10.76 -12.04
C ALA A 84 -10.48 -10.22 -11.07
N ALA A 85 -9.41 -10.99 -10.85
CA ALA A 85 -8.33 -10.63 -9.96
C ALA A 85 -7.66 -9.32 -10.39
N THR A 86 -7.34 -9.16 -11.68
CA THR A 86 -6.78 -7.91 -12.22
C THR A 86 -7.75 -6.73 -12.01
N THR A 87 -9.04 -6.93 -12.26
CA THR A 87 -10.04 -5.86 -12.07
C THR A 87 -10.19 -5.47 -10.61
N ALA A 88 -10.22 -6.45 -9.70
CA ALA A 88 -10.26 -6.21 -8.26
C ALA A 88 -9.00 -5.45 -7.79
N GLY A 89 -7.81 -5.88 -8.23
CA GLY A 89 -6.56 -5.18 -7.94
C GLY A 89 -6.55 -3.73 -8.41
N ARG A 90 -7.04 -3.44 -9.63
CA ARG A 90 -7.18 -2.06 -10.10
C ARG A 90 -8.19 -1.25 -9.30
N ARG A 91 -9.33 -1.84 -8.91
CA ARG A 91 -10.33 -1.15 -8.07
C ARG A 91 -9.75 -0.83 -6.70
N LEU A 92 -8.97 -1.74 -6.13
CA LEU A 92 -8.25 -1.50 -4.87
C LEU A 92 -7.22 -0.38 -5.04
N ALA A 93 -6.38 -0.42 -6.08
CA ALA A 93 -5.42 0.64 -6.36
C ALA A 93 -6.10 2.01 -6.53
N ALA A 94 -7.24 2.06 -7.23
CA ALA A 94 -8.02 3.29 -7.38
C ALA A 94 -8.66 3.76 -6.06
N ALA A 95 -9.10 2.84 -5.19
CA ALA A 95 -9.63 3.19 -3.88
C ALA A 95 -8.55 3.74 -2.92
N LEU A 96 -7.28 3.39 -3.15
CA LEU A 96 -6.13 3.86 -2.40
C LEU A 96 -5.51 5.14 -2.96
N ASP A 97 -6.01 5.61 -4.10
CA ASP A 97 -5.70 6.93 -4.64
C ASP A 97 -6.47 8.00 -3.84
N ILE A 98 -5.93 8.33 -2.67
CA ILE A 98 -6.51 9.25 -1.69
C ILE A 98 -6.26 10.69 -2.13
N ARG A 99 -7.32 11.40 -2.51
CA ARG A 99 -7.27 12.78 -3.02
C ARG A 99 -8.00 13.80 -2.14
N THR A 100 -8.66 13.32 -1.08
CA THR A 100 -9.53 14.11 -0.20
C THR A 100 -9.40 13.64 1.25
N ALA A 101 -9.72 14.51 2.21
CA ALA A 101 -9.77 14.16 3.63
C ALA A 101 -10.79 13.04 3.91
N GLY A 102 -11.92 13.03 3.22
CA GLY A 102 -12.90 11.93 3.33
C GLY A 102 -12.34 10.56 2.88
N GLN A 103 -11.58 10.52 1.79
CA GLN A 103 -10.88 9.29 1.37
C GLN A 103 -9.80 8.86 2.37
N LEU A 104 -9.09 9.82 2.97
CA LEU A 104 -8.11 9.55 4.03
C LEU A 104 -8.79 8.92 5.26
N VAL A 105 -9.96 9.43 5.66
CA VAL A 105 -10.77 8.85 6.73
C VAL A 105 -11.21 7.41 6.40
N HIS A 106 -11.66 7.16 5.17
CA HIS A 106 -12.02 5.79 4.75
C HIS A 106 -10.83 4.84 4.80
N TRP A 107 -9.65 5.28 4.37
CA TRP A 107 -8.42 4.50 4.46
C TRP A 107 -8.01 4.22 5.91
N LEU A 108 -8.03 5.22 6.80
CA LEU A 108 -7.76 5.03 8.22
C LEU A 108 -8.72 4.02 8.87
N ARG A 109 -10.01 4.08 8.54
CA ARG A 109 -10.99 3.09 9.02
C ARG A 109 -10.71 1.67 8.51
N ALA A 110 -10.28 1.53 7.26
CA ALA A 110 -9.87 0.23 6.71
C ALA A 110 -8.64 -0.33 7.45
N ARG A 111 -7.66 0.54 7.71
CA ARG A 111 -6.49 0.18 8.53
C ARG A 111 -6.86 -0.24 9.94
N ARG A 112 -7.77 0.49 10.59
CA ARG A 112 -8.27 0.14 11.94
C ARG A 112 -8.76 -1.30 11.98
N ALA A 113 -9.61 -1.69 11.03
CA ALA A 113 -10.13 -3.06 10.99
C ALA A 113 -9.02 -4.12 10.87
N ILE A 114 -8.02 -3.88 10.01
CA ILE A 114 -6.96 -4.85 9.75
C ILE A 114 -5.90 -4.88 10.86
N GLU A 115 -5.46 -3.71 11.34
CA GLU A 115 -4.45 -3.60 12.39
C GLU A 115 -4.97 -4.09 13.73
N THR A 116 -6.26 -3.89 14.04
CA THR A 116 -6.86 -4.43 15.27
C THR A 116 -6.79 -5.95 15.27
N GLU A 117 -7.22 -6.60 14.19
CA GLU A 117 -7.13 -8.06 14.05
C GLU A 117 -5.66 -8.55 14.08
N ALA A 118 -4.75 -7.80 13.46
CA ALA A 118 -3.33 -8.12 13.49
C ALA A 118 -2.75 -8.03 14.90
N ALA A 119 -3.12 -7.01 15.69
CA ALA A 119 -2.66 -6.83 17.06
C ALA A 119 -3.19 -7.91 17.99
N MET A 120 -4.48 -8.26 17.88
CA MET A 120 -5.06 -9.39 18.62
C MET A 120 -4.35 -10.71 18.32
N ALA A 121 -4.13 -10.96 17.03
CA ALA A 121 -3.41 -12.13 16.55
C ALA A 121 -1.96 -12.15 17.06
N ALA A 122 -1.25 -11.01 17.00
CA ALA A 122 0.12 -10.88 17.46
C ALA A 122 0.23 -11.10 18.99
N ALA A 123 -0.69 -10.55 19.77
CA ALA A 123 -0.76 -10.80 21.22
C ALA A 123 -0.84 -12.31 21.52
N THR A 124 -1.59 -13.05 20.72
CA THR A 124 -1.75 -14.50 20.90
C THR A 124 -0.57 -15.32 20.37
N ARG A 125 0.05 -14.89 19.26
CA ARG A 125 0.95 -15.75 18.44
C ARG A 125 2.41 -15.35 18.43
N ALA A 126 2.75 -14.11 18.79
CA ALA A 126 4.11 -13.59 18.67
C ALA A 126 5.13 -14.47 19.41
N ASP A 127 6.33 -14.63 18.88
CA ASP A 127 7.43 -15.28 19.58
C ASP A 127 8.24 -14.27 20.41
N ALA A 128 9.11 -14.75 21.29
CA ALA A 128 9.90 -13.87 22.16
C ALA A 128 10.81 -12.91 21.37
N ALA A 129 11.37 -13.38 20.25
CA ALA A 129 12.25 -12.60 19.40
C ALA A 129 11.50 -11.45 18.70
N GLY A 130 10.32 -11.71 18.16
CA GLY A 130 9.46 -10.71 17.54
C GLY A 130 8.88 -9.72 18.55
N LEU A 131 8.50 -10.17 19.75
CA LEU A 131 8.12 -9.26 20.84
C LEU A 131 9.23 -8.27 21.22
N ALA A 132 10.47 -8.76 21.26
CA ALA A 132 11.64 -7.90 21.52
C ALA A 132 11.81 -6.88 20.38
N ARG A 133 11.75 -7.31 19.12
CA ARG A 133 11.84 -6.41 17.95
C ARG A 133 10.72 -5.36 17.95
N LEU A 134 9.49 -5.76 18.17
CA LEU A 134 8.33 -4.88 18.23
C LEU A 134 8.47 -3.82 19.33
N THR A 135 8.95 -4.23 20.52
CA THR A 135 9.21 -3.31 21.64
C THR A 135 10.31 -2.31 21.29
N THR A 136 11.40 -2.76 20.67
CA THR A 136 12.49 -1.88 20.21
C THR A 136 11.99 -0.86 19.19
N LEU A 137 11.25 -1.31 18.17
CA LEU A 137 10.69 -0.43 17.15
C LEU A 137 9.74 0.63 17.74
N ALA A 138 8.93 0.26 18.74
CA ALA A 138 8.07 1.23 19.43
C ALA A 138 8.88 2.30 20.18
N ALA A 139 9.96 1.90 20.87
CA ALA A 139 10.83 2.84 21.58
C ALA A 139 11.61 3.75 20.61
N GLU A 140 12.09 3.20 19.49
CA GLU A 140 12.74 3.97 18.42
C GLU A 140 11.78 5.00 17.82
N HIS A 141 10.52 4.63 17.60
CA HIS A 141 9.50 5.52 17.07
C HIS A 141 9.23 6.70 18.01
N ASP A 142 9.06 6.43 19.31
CA ASP A 142 8.83 7.47 20.31
C ASP A 142 10.04 8.42 20.41
N ALA A 143 11.27 7.89 20.34
CA ALA A 143 12.49 8.70 20.31
C ALA A 143 12.60 9.55 19.03
N ALA A 144 12.23 8.99 17.89
CA ALA A 144 12.19 9.70 16.61
C ALA A 144 11.16 10.83 16.62
N LEU A 145 9.95 10.59 17.16
CA LEU A 145 8.91 11.61 17.32
C LEU A 145 9.35 12.73 18.27
N ALA A 146 9.97 12.40 19.39
CA ALA A 146 10.49 13.40 20.34
C ALA A 146 11.54 14.29 19.67
N THR A 147 12.44 13.70 18.88
CA THR A 147 13.47 14.42 18.13
C THR A 147 12.87 15.31 17.04
N ALA A 148 11.89 14.80 16.28
CA ALA A 148 11.22 15.56 15.23
C ALA A 148 10.44 16.76 15.80
N THR A 149 9.74 16.55 16.91
CA THR A 149 8.99 17.62 17.60
C THR A 149 9.94 18.71 18.12
N ALA A 150 11.08 18.33 18.68
CA ALA A 150 12.09 19.27 19.19
C ALA A 150 12.75 20.13 18.09
N ARG A 151 12.81 19.63 16.84
CA ARG A 151 13.37 20.36 15.69
C ARG A 151 12.38 21.34 15.03
N GLY A 152 11.11 21.32 15.40
CA GLY A 152 10.07 22.18 14.82
C GLY A 152 9.72 21.84 13.35
N PRO A 153 8.70 22.49 12.76
CA PRO A 153 8.16 22.16 11.43
C PRO A 153 9.06 22.53 10.24
N ALA A 154 10.32 22.92 10.46
CA ALA A 154 11.23 23.42 9.43
C ALA A 154 11.59 22.37 8.35
N LEU A 155 11.43 21.07 8.63
CA LEU A 155 11.78 19.98 7.70
C LEU A 155 10.68 19.57 6.72
N ALA A 156 9.46 20.13 6.82
CA ALA A 156 8.41 19.85 5.84
C ALA A 156 8.62 20.56 4.47
N ALA A 157 9.68 21.39 4.35
CA ALA A 157 9.93 22.25 3.19
C ALA A 157 11.27 22.03 2.47
N GLU A 158 12.16 21.14 2.93
CA GLU A 158 13.43 20.89 2.25
C GLU A 158 13.31 19.77 1.21
N GLY A 159 13.03 20.20 -0.01
CA GLY A 159 13.15 19.41 -1.23
C GLY A 159 13.68 20.28 -2.36
N ASP A 160 14.92 20.73 -2.25
CA ASP A 160 15.71 21.22 -3.38
C ASP A 160 17.22 21.04 -3.10
N PRO A 161 17.94 20.12 -3.78
CA PRO A 161 19.38 20.02 -3.64
C PRO A 161 20.07 20.67 -4.84
N ALA A 162 20.66 21.85 -4.62
CA ALA A 162 21.67 22.38 -5.53
C ALA A 162 22.95 22.79 -4.77
N VAL A 163 24.05 22.21 -5.26
CA VAL A 163 25.47 22.62 -5.19
C VAL A 163 26.37 21.92 -4.14
N PRO A 164 27.59 21.46 -4.51
CA PRO A 164 28.37 20.44 -3.80
C PRO A 164 29.64 20.98 -3.10
N ALA A 165 30.21 20.22 -2.15
CA ALA A 165 31.68 20.00 -2.06
C ALA A 165 32.10 18.96 -0.98
N GLU A 166 33.17 18.23 -1.32
CA GLU A 166 34.15 17.49 -0.50
C GLU A 166 33.90 16.03 -0.04
N ARG A 167 34.69 15.12 -0.61
CA ARG A 167 34.60 13.64 -0.55
C ARG A 167 35.03 12.99 0.78
N GLY A 168 35.48 13.75 1.78
CA GLY A 168 35.68 13.24 3.15
C GLY A 168 34.46 13.47 4.05
N ALA A 169 33.79 14.61 3.87
CA ALA A 169 32.53 14.94 4.53
C ALA A 169 31.37 14.15 3.91
N ALA A 170 31.44 13.81 2.62
CA ALA A 170 30.41 13.05 1.91
C ALA A 170 30.11 11.68 2.53
N VAL A 171 31.11 10.91 3.00
CA VAL A 171 30.85 9.57 3.58
C VAL A 171 30.29 9.65 5.01
N ALA A 172 30.71 10.63 5.80
CA ALA A 172 30.14 10.90 7.11
C ALA A 172 28.75 11.54 7.01
N ALA A 173 28.52 12.38 6.00
CA ALA A 173 27.23 12.97 5.67
C ALA A 173 26.28 11.94 5.05
N GLU A 174 26.76 11.01 4.22
CA GLU A 174 25.98 9.88 3.69
C GLU A 174 25.64 8.88 4.80
N ARG A 175 26.58 8.55 5.68
CA ARG A 175 26.28 7.73 6.87
C ARG A 175 25.35 8.46 7.84
N GLY A 176 25.54 9.77 8.01
CA GLY A 176 24.67 10.63 8.80
C GLY A 176 23.27 10.75 8.21
N GLN A 177 23.15 10.84 6.87
CA GLN A 177 21.89 10.83 6.13
C GLN A 177 21.22 9.46 6.17
N ALA A 178 21.98 8.37 6.00
CA ALA A 178 21.44 7.01 6.12
C ALA A 178 20.93 6.73 7.53
N LEU A 179 21.68 7.13 8.57
CA LEU A 179 21.26 7.05 9.97
C LEU A 179 20.09 8.00 10.29
N ALA A 180 20.00 9.15 9.63
CA ALA A 180 18.87 10.08 9.76
C ALA A 180 17.61 9.54 9.07
N ILE A 181 17.74 8.88 7.91
CA ILE A 181 16.66 8.18 7.20
C ILE A 181 16.20 6.97 8.03
N GLU A 182 17.13 6.23 8.64
CA GLU A 182 16.79 5.08 9.48
C GLU A 182 16.06 5.48 10.77
N ARG A 183 16.26 6.73 11.23
CA ARG A 183 15.59 7.34 12.39
C ARG A 183 14.45 8.27 12.00
N ASP A 184 14.01 8.26 10.75
CA ASP A 184 12.82 8.99 10.32
C ASP A 184 11.60 8.33 11.01
N PRO A 185 10.78 9.09 11.77
CA PRO A 185 9.59 8.54 12.43
C PRO A 185 8.65 7.83 11.45
N VAL A 186 8.58 8.26 10.18
CA VAL A 186 7.79 7.60 9.14
C VAL A 186 8.34 6.20 8.84
N VAL A 187 9.65 6.08 8.67
CA VAL A 187 10.32 4.80 8.35
C VAL A 187 10.19 3.84 9.52
N VAL A 188 10.40 4.30 10.75
CA VAL A 188 10.25 3.48 11.95
C VAL A 188 8.79 3.05 12.13
N ALA A 189 7.82 3.93 11.87
CA ALA A 189 6.40 3.59 11.97
C ALA A 189 6.00 2.47 10.99
N VAL A 190 6.48 2.53 9.75
CA VAL A 190 6.24 1.49 8.73
C VAL A 190 6.87 0.16 9.15
N ARG A 191 8.10 0.18 9.70
CA ARG A 191 8.78 -1.02 10.21
C ARG A 191 8.03 -1.65 11.38
N PHE A 192 7.54 -0.84 12.32
CA PHE A 192 6.71 -1.31 13.42
C PHE A 192 5.45 -2.01 12.92
N GLN A 193 4.74 -1.40 11.97
CA GLN A 193 3.53 -1.97 11.38
C GLN A 193 3.82 -3.29 10.66
N ALA A 194 4.92 -3.37 9.91
CA ALA A 194 5.35 -4.60 9.24
C ALA A 194 5.67 -5.72 10.25
N GLU A 195 6.36 -5.41 11.35
CA GLU A 195 6.64 -6.39 12.41
C GLU A 195 5.35 -6.86 13.09
N LEU A 196 4.42 -5.96 13.42
CA LEU A 196 3.12 -6.32 14.01
C LEU A 196 2.33 -7.29 13.11
N LEU A 197 2.27 -7.00 11.81
CA LEU A 197 1.59 -7.84 10.82
C LEU A 197 2.28 -9.20 10.63
N SER A 198 3.60 -9.22 10.66
CA SER A 198 4.39 -10.47 10.63
C SER A 198 4.07 -11.34 11.85
N LEU A 199 4.03 -10.75 13.05
CA LEU A 199 3.72 -11.44 14.30
C LEU A 199 2.29 -11.99 14.38
N ALA A 200 1.35 -11.39 13.64
CA ALA A 200 0.00 -11.92 13.52
C ALA A 200 -0.05 -13.33 12.88
N GLY A 201 1.00 -13.71 12.13
CA GLY A 201 1.16 -15.03 11.54
C GLY A 201 0.10 -15.39 10.50
N SER A 202 -0.61 -14.40 9.95
CA SER A 202 -1.69 -14.58 8.98
C SER A 202 -1.28 -14.04 7.60
N PRO A 203 -1.05 -14.91 6.61
CA PRO A 203 -0.75 -14.48 5.24
C PRO A 203 -1.87 -13.61 4.64
N LEU A 204 -3.12 -13.83 5.04
CA LEU A 204 -4.27 -13.04 4.59
C LEU A 204 -4.22 -11.62 5.15
N LEU A 205 -3.97 -11.45 6.45
CA LEU A 205 -3.86 -10.11 7.06
C LEU A 205 -2.68 -9.35 6.43
N LEU A 206 -1.55 -10.03 6.24
CA LEU A 206 -0.38 -9.43 5.58
C LEU A 206 -0.71 -8.98 4.14
N ALA A 207 -1.41 -9.81 3.36
CA ALA A 207 -1.79 -9.47 1.99
C ALA A 207 -2.82 -8.33 1.91
N LEU A 208 -3.77 -8.27 2.85
CA LEU A 208 -4.76 -7.18 2.93
C LEU A 208 -4.14 -5.87 3.41
N ALA A 209 -3.14 -5.94 4.29
CA ALA A 209 -2.46 -4.78 4.86
C ALA A 209 -1.42 -4.18 3.91
N ALA A 210 -0.72 -5.00 3.12
CA ALA A 210 0.34 -4.56 2.21
C ALA A 210 0.00 -3.31 1.37
N PRO A 211 -1.17 -3.21 0.71
CA PRO A 211 -1.52 -2.02 -0.06
C PRO A 211 -1.93 -0.81 0.80
N LEU A 212 -2.23 -1.01 2.08
CA LEU A 212 -2.60 0.06 3.02
C LEU A 212 -1.39 0.74 3.67
N HIS A 213 -0.24 0.06 3.76
CA HIS A 213 0.97 0.55 4.41
C HIS A 213 2.01 0.99 3.40
N THR A 214 1.74 2.10 2.69
CA THR A 214 2.70 2.71 1.76
C THR A 214 3.39 3.92 2.39
N GLU A 215 4.63 4.20 1.98
CA GLU A 215 5.40 5.35 2.51
C GLU A 215 4.67 6.70 2.36
N PRO A 216 4.00 7.04 1.23
CA PRO A 216 3.23 8.28 1.12
C PRO A 216 2.15 8.41 2.20
N LEU A 217 1.51 7.29 2.56
CA LEU A 217 0.44 7.28 3.55
C LEU A 217 0.96 7.38 4.98
N ALA A 218 2.08 6.70 5.28
CA ALA A 218 2.77 6.86 6.55
C ALA A 218 3.27 8.31 6.76
N ARG A 219 3.70 8.99 5.69
CA ARG A 219 4.04 10.42 5.73
C ARG A 219 2.82 11.30 6.02
N ALA A 220 1.65 10.96 5.47
CA ALA A 220 0.41 11.68 5.76
C ALA A 220 0.01 11.55 7.24
N GLU A 221 0.16 10.37 7.84
CA GLU A 221 -0.06 10.17 9.29
C GLU A 221 0.92 10.99 10.14
N HIS A 222 2.21 10.92 9.81
CA HIS A 222 3.21 11.69 10.56
C HIS A 222 2.91 13.18 10.51
N MET A 223 2.53 13.71 9.35
CA MET A 223 2.11 15.09 9.25
C MET A 223 0.85 15.37 10.09
N LEU A 224 -0.17 14.52 10.05
CA LEU A 224 -1.36 14.68 10.90
C LEU A 224 -0.95 14.78 12.37
N ALA A 225 -0.02 13.94 12.83
CA ALA A 225 0.53 14.02 14.18
C ALA A 225 1.23 15.36 14.45
N VAL A 226 2.11 15.81 13.55
CA VAL A 226 2.84 17.09 13.69
C VAL A 226 1.90 18.30 13.71
N LEU A 227 0.97 18.40 12.75
CA LEU A 227 0.04 19.54 12.64
C LEU A 227 -0.89 19.66 13.84
N THR A 228 -1.18 18.55 14.51
CA THR A 228 -2.12 18.50 15.63
C THR A 228 -1.43 18.42 16.99
N GLY A 229 -0.10 18.37 17.02
CA GLY A 229 0.68 18.22 18.26
C GLY A 229 0.44 16.89 18.98
N ALA A 230 -0.13 15.90 18.29
CA ALA A 230 -0.49 14.63 18.89
C ALA A 230 0.72 13.71 19.02
N ARG A 231 0.83 13.03 20.17
CA ARG A 231 1.81 11.96 20.38
C ARG A 231 1.16 10.62 20.13
N GLU A 232 1.28 10.13 18.90
CA GLU A 232 0.86 8.77 18.56
C GLU A 232 1.96 7.80 18.99
N SER A 233 1.91 7.32 20.24
CA SER A 233 2.88 6.33 20.70
C SER A 233 2.49 4.94 20.23
N GLN A 234 3.48 4.22 19.71
CA GLN A 234 3.36 2.79 19.39
C GLN A 234 3.58 1.90 20.62
N ALA A 235 4.03 2.49 21.74
CA ALA A 235 4.40 1.77 22.95
C ALA A 235 3.21 1.08 23.63
N GLU A 236 2.00 1.65 23.55
CA GLU A 236 0.81 1.04 24.15
C GLU A 236 0.43 -0.26 23.47
N ILE A 237 0.47 -0.29 22.13
CA ILE A 237 0.25 -1.50 21.33
C ILE A 237 1.31 -2.55 21.67
N ALA A 238 2.60 -2.16 21.65
CA ALA A 238 3.70 -3.08 21.96
C ALA A 238 3.60 -3.66 23.38
N ARG A 239 3.19 -2.83 24.36
CA ARG A 239 3.01 -3.24 25.76
C ARG A 239 1.88 -4.25 25.90
N ALA A 240 0.73 -3.99 25.28
CA ALA A 240 -0.42 -4.90 25.30
C ALA A 240 -0.11 -6.25 24.62
N VAL A 241 0.52 -6.21 23.44
CA VAL A 241 0.96 -7.41 22.71
C VAL A 241 1.97 -8.22 23.54
N ARG A 242 2.94 -7.56 24.20
CA ARG A 242 3.89 -8.20 25.10
C ARG A 242 3.22 -8.80 26.34
N ALA A 243 2.20 -8.15 26.87
CA ALA A 243 1.39 -8.65 27.99
C ALA A 243 0.49 -9.82 27.61
N ARG A 244 0.44 -10.21 26.32
CA ARG A 244 -0.47 -11.24 25.78
C ARG A 244 -1.94 -10.89 25.96
N ASP A 245 -2.24 -9.59 26.04
CA ASP A 245 -3.59 -9.08 26.19
C ASP A 245 -4.12 -8.67 24.83
N ALA A 246 -4.90 -9.56 24.21
CA ALA A 246 -5.45 -9.33 22.88
C ALA A 246 -6.48 -8.18 22.86
N GLU A 247 -7.26 -8.02 23.92
CA GLU A 247 -8.29 -6.98 24.00
C GLU A 247 -7.65 -5.61 24.20
N ALA A 248 -6.69 -5.49 25.13
CA ALA A 248 -5.93 -4.26 25.30
C ALA A 248 -5.13 -3.90 24.04
N ALA A 249 -4.62 -4.88 23.30
CA ALA A 249 -3.92 -4.65 22.04
C ALA A 249 -4.88 -4.12 20.96
N ALA A 250 -6.10 -4.66 20.89
CA ALA A 250 -7.16 -4.19 20.01
C ALA A 250 -7.57 -2.75 20.32
N ASP A 251 -7.78 -2.44 21.60
CA ASP A 251 -8.17 -1.12 22.08
C ASP A 251 -7.08 -0.08 21.78
N ALA A 252 -5.81 -0.38 22.10
CA ALA A 252 -4.69 0.53 21.82
C ALA A 252 -4.58 0.88 20.32
N VAL A 253 -4.81 -0.09 19.43
CA VAL A 253 -4.85 0.18 17.98
C VAL A 253 -6.05 1.04 17.59
N ARG A 254 -7.25 0.71 18.12
CA ARG A 254 -8.48 1.45 17.83
C ARG A 254 -8.36 2.91 18.26
N ASP A 255 -7.92 3.15 19.49
CA ASP A 255 -7.76 4.49 20.05
C ASP A 255 -6.77 5.33 19.24
N ARG A 256 -5.63 4.74 18.86
CA ARG A 256 -4.63 5.42 18.01
C ARG A 256 -5.23 5.86 16.68
N ILE A 257 -5.89 4.94 15.98
CA ILE A 257 -6.42 5.20 14.63
C ILE A 257 -7.68 6.09 14.70
N ASP A 258 -8.50 5.99 15.74
CA ASP A 258 -9.65 6.87 15.95
C ASP A 258 -9.21 8.30 16.21
N GLY A 259 -8.11 8.49 16.94
CA GLY A 259 -7.45 9.79 17.05
C GLY A 259 -7.01 10.34 15.69
N LEU A 260 -6.44 9.51 14.82
CA LEU A 260 -6.08 9.90 13.44
C LEU A 260 -7.32 10.24 12.60
N VAL A 261 -8.39 9.45 12.70
CA VAL A 261 -9.65 9.66 11.98
C VAL A 261 -10.29 10.99 12.38
N ALA A 262 -10.38 11.27 13.68
CA ALA A 262 -10.97 12.51 14.18
C ALA A 262 -10.21 13.74 13.65
N ARG A 263 -8.88 13.66 13.60
CA ARG A 263 -8.03 14.73 13.08
C ARG A 263 -8.13 14.90 11.57
N ALA A 264 -8.09 13.80 10.82
CA ALA A 264 -8.29 13.83 9.38
C ALA A 264 -9.66 14.41 9.01
N ALA A 265 -10.70 14.11 9.79
CA ALA A 265 -12.04 14.66 9.61
C ALA A 265 -12.16 16.14 10.00
N ALA A 266 -11.32 16.63 10.91
CA ALA A 266 -11.27 18.01 11.35
C ALA A 266 -10.36 18.91 10.50
N LEU A 267 -9.64 18.36 9.50
CA LEU A 267 -8.81 19.15 8.61
C LEU A 267 -9.68 20.09 7.77
N PRO A 268 -9.42 21.42 7.78
CA PRO A 268 -10.13 22.34 6.91
C PRO A 268 -9.80 22.07 5.43
N ASP A 269 -10.76 22.29 4.53
CA ASP A 269 -10.60 22.05 3.08
C ASP A 269 -9.40 22.79 2.46
N GLU A 270 -8.97 23.91 3.06
CA GLU A 270 -7.80 24.68 2.65
C GLU A 270 -6.48 23.88 2.76
N HIS A 271 -6.44 22.79 3.53
CA HIS A 271 -5.29 21.90 3.67
C HIS A 271 -5.28 20.75 2.64
N ALA A 272 -6.32 20.63 1.82
CA ALA A 272 -6.38 19.64 0.74
C ALA A 272 -5.21 19.73 -0.27
N PRO A 273 -4.71 20.93 -0.68
CA PRO A 273 -3.55 21.03 -1.56
C PRO A 273 -2.27 20.48 -0.93
N LEU A 274 -2.11 20.65 0.38
CA LEU A 274 -0.95 20.18 1.15
C LEU A 274 -0.97 18.65 1.30
N LEU A 275 -2.16 18.07 1.58
CA LEU A 275 -2.39 16.63 1.53
C LEU A 275 -2.03 16.04 0.15
N ARG A 276 -2.47 16.69 -0.94
CA ARG A 276 -2.16 16.25 -2.32
C ARG A 276 -0.66 16.26 -2.61
N ARG A 277 0.05 17.30 -2.14
CA ARG A 277 1.51 17.43 -2.32
C ARG A 277 2.27 16.33 -1.58
N LEU A 278 1.85 15.98 -0.37
CA LEU A 278 2.52 14.97 0.47
C LEU A 278 2.28 13.54 0.03
N LEU A 279 1.07 13.27 -0.49
CA LEU A 279 0.73 11.99 -1.09
C LEU A 279 1.37 11.79 -2.47
N ARG A 280 2.20 12.74 -2.96
CA ARG A 280 2.87 12.74 -4.27
C ARG A 280 1.90 12.44 -5.42
N LEU A 281 0.68 12.97 -5.34
CA LEU A 281 -0.34 12.72 -6.33
C LEU A 281 -0.03 13.54 -7.59
N PRO A 282 -0.17 12.96 -8.81
CA PRO A 282 -0.13 13.75 -10.03
C PRO A 282 -1.21 14.84 -9.99
N ARG A 283 -0.89 16.01 -10.56
CA ARG A 283 -1.79 17.17 -10.65
C ARG A 283 -3.04 16.87 -11.48
#